data_AF-A0A8S3YWP1-F1
#
_entry.id   AF-A0A8S3YWP1-F1
#
_cell.length_a   1.000
_cell.length_b   1.000
_cell.length_c   1.000
_cell.angle_alpha   90.00
_cell.angle_beta   90.00
_cell.angle_gamma   90.00
#
_symmetry.space_group_name_H-M   'P 1'
#
loop_
_entity.id
_entity.type
_entity.pdbx_description
1 polymer ?
#
loop_
_entity_poly.entity_id
_entity_poly.type
_entity_poly.pdbx_seq_one_letter_code
_entity_poly.pdbx_strand_id
1 'polypeptide(L)'
;VMEKLNVLFKGYSDYPPTAFIMCGNFLSSPKVMSHAKTLKDCFRDLGALLSNYPKIISTSQFVFVPGPNDPGHSTILPRPTIPNSITEAFRKKVPGAVFTSNPCRIQYCTQEIVVFREDIVTKMCRNCVKFPADGNVPTHFAKSLISQAHLCPLPLHVSPIYWAYDNGLRLYPLPDVIITADKFDPFTTTAVSATIVNP
;
A
#
# COMPACT_ATOMS: atom_id res chain seq x y z
N VAL A 1 -8.34 -1.70 -16.26
CA VAL A 1 -7.41 -2.22 -15.23
C VAL A 1 -7.13 -3.71 -15.42
N MET A 2 -8.14 -4.58 -15.42
CA MET A 2 -7.96 -6.03 -15.58
C MET A 2 -7.15 -6.43 -16.82
N GLU A 3 -7.36 -5.80 -17.97
CA GLU A 3 -6.56 -6.05 -19.18
C GLU A 3 -5.07 -5.73 -18.99
N LYS A 4 -4.75 -4.63 -18.28
CA LYS A 4 -3.35 -4.25 -18.01
C LYS A 4 -2.70 -5.21 -17.01
N LEU A 5 -3.45 -5.69 -16.02
CA LEU A 5 -2.99 -6.76 -15.14
C LEU A 5 -2.74 -8.06 -15.91
N ASN A 6 -3.58 -8.40 -16.89
CA ASN A 6 -3.34 -9.54 -17.77
C ASN A 6 -2.02 -9.40 -18.54
N VAL A 7 -1.75 -8.23 -19.12
CA VAL A 7 -0.47 -7.96 -19.79
C VAL A 7 0.71 -8.08 -18.84
N LEU A 8 0.58 -7.55 -17.61
CA LEU A 8 1.62 -7.62 -16.58
C LEU A 8 1.92 -9.07 -16.18
N PHE A 9 0.90 -9.87 -15.87
CA PHE A 9 1.10 -11.28 -15.52
C PHE A 9 1.61 -12.11 -16.70
N LYS A 10 1.14 -11.82 -17.92
CA LYS A 10 1.70 -12.45 -19.13
C LYS A 10 3.20 -12.18 -19.26
N GLY A 11 3.64 -10.94 -19.04
CA GLY A 11 5.05 -10.55 -19.10
C GLY A 11 5.91 -11.23 -18.03
N TYR A 12 5.38 -11.41 -16.81
CA TYR A 12 6.09 -12.08 -15.72
C TYR A 12 5.93 -13.61 -15.70
N SER A 13 5.18 -14.20 -16.63
CA SER A 13 4.96 -15.65 -16.65
C SER A 13 6.25 -16.45 -16.81
N ASP A 14 7.21 -15.91 -17.57
CA ASP A 14 8.51 -16.55 -17.79
C ASP A 14 9.43 -16.40 -16.57
N TYR A 15 9.42 -15.23 -15.94
CA TYR A 15 10.24 -14.87 -14.78
C TYR A 15 9.37 -14.28 -13.66
N PRO A 16 8.65 -15.13 -12.92
CA PRO A 16 7.75 -14.65 -11.88
C PRO A 16 8.56 -14.00 -10.74
N PRO A 17 8.20 -12.79 -10.28
CA PRO A 17 8.89 -12.13 -9.18
C PRO A 17 8.59 -12.83 -7.85
N THR A 18 9.41 -12.57 -6.83
CA THR A 18 9.21 -13.12 -5.48
C THR A 18 7.86 -12.72 -4.88
N ALA A 19 7.44 -11.47 -5.08
CA ALA A 19 6.17 -10.96 -4.55
C ALA A 19 5.56 -9.86 -5.42
N PHE A 20 4.23 -9.81 -5.42
CA PHE A 20 3.42 -8.70 -5.91
C PHE A 20 2.80 -7.97 -4.72
N ILE A 21 3.16 -6.70 -4.52
CA ILE A 21 2.58 -5.84 -3.49
C ILE A 21 1.50 -4.96 -4.15
N MET A 22 0.25 -5.30 -3.91
CA MET A 22 -0.92 -4.63 -4.47
C MET A 22 -1.48 -3.68 -3.41
N CYS A 23 -1.28 -2.38 -3.59
CA CYS A 23 -1.81 -1.35 -2.70
C CYS A 23 -3.18 -0.89 -3.18
N GLY A 24 -4.13 -0.70 -2.25
CA GLY A 24 -5.42 -0.11 -2.54
C GLY A 24 -5.29 1.34 -3.06
N ASN A 25 -6.37 2.00 -3.47
CA ASN A 25 -7.76 1.58 -3.38
C ASN A 25 -8.08 0.55 -4.47
N PHE A 26 -8.75 -0.54 -4.12
CA PHE A 26 -9.08 -1.60 -5.07
C PHE A 26 -10.33 -1.30 -5.91
N LEU A 27 -11.12 -0.30 -5.49
CA LEU A 27 -12.24 0.23 -6.27
C LEU A 27 -11.98 1.68 -6.67
N SER A 28 -12.34 2.01 -7.91
CA SER A 28 -12.18 3.37 -8.47
C SER A 28 -13.18 4.37 -7.89
N SER A 29 -14.38 3.91 -7.55
CA SER A 29 -15.44 4.75 -6.98
C SER A 29 -15.63 4.46 -5.49
N PRO A 30 -15.44 5.44 -4.60
CA PRO A 30 -15.75 5.29 -3.19
C PRO A 30 -17.28 5.30 -2.98
N LYS A 31 -17.77 4.49 -2.03
CA LYS A 31 -19.12 4.62 -1.45
C LYS A 31 -20.31 4.37 -2.39
N VAL A 32 -20.22 3.35 -3.25
CA VAL A 32 -21.40 2.84 -3.98
C VAL A 32 -22.25 1.98 -3.04
N MET A 33 -23.58 2.00 -3.21
CA MET A 33 -24.47 0.98 -2.63
C MET A 33 -23.88 -0.41 -2.97
N SER A 34 -23.77 -1.34 -2.02
CA SER A 34 -23.17 -2.67 -2.26
C SER A 34 -21.63 -2.66 -2.52
N HIS A 35 -20.88 -1.66 -2.01
CA HIS A 35 -19.41 -1.54 -2.16
C HIS A 35 -18.61 -2.83 -1.84
N ALA A 36 -18.94 -3.50 -0.73
CA ALA A 36 -18.26 -4.74 -0.31
C ALA A 36 -18.52 -5.91 -1.26
N LYS A 37 -19.72 -6.02 -1.83
CA LYS A 37 -20.06 -7.06 -2.81
C LYS A 37 -19.34 -6.78 -4.14
N THR A 38 -19.30 -5.54 -4.60
CA THR A 38 -18.55 -5.16 -5.80
C THR A 38 -17.07 -5.51 -5.64
N LEU A 39 -16.46 -5.20 -4.49
CA LEU A 39 -15.08 -5.58 -4.23
C LEU A 39 -14.88 -7.10 -4.22
N LYS A 40 -15.81 -7.85 -3.62
CA LYS A 40 -15.81 -9.33 -3.62
C LYS A 40 -15.86 -9.88 -5.04
N ASP A 41 -16.71 -9.32 -5.90
CA ASP A 41 -16.82 -9.71 -7.31
C ASP A 41 -15.53 -9.37 -8.07
N CYS A 42 -14.95 -8.18 -7.88
CA CYS A 42 -13.66 -7.83 -8.50
C CYS A 42 -12.52 -8.74 -8.05
N PHE A 43 -12.46 -9.13 -6.78
CA PHE A 43 -11.49 -10.12 -6.31
C PHE A 43 -11.74 -11.51 -6.90
N ARG A 44 -13.00 -11.94 -7.07
CA ARG A 44 -13.31 -13.20 -7.77
C ARG A 44 -12.78 -13.19 -9.20
N ASP A 45 -12.95 -12.08 -9.90
CA ASP A 45 -12.53 -11.91 -11.29
C ASP A 45 -11.00 -11.84 -11.39
N LEU A 46 -10.33 -11.14 -10.46
CA LEU A 46 -8.87 -11.14 -10.34
C LEU A 46 -8.32 -12.55 -10.09
N GLY A 47 -8.97 -13.31 -9.21
CA GLY A 47 -8.61 -14.70 -8.95
C GLY A 47 -8.80 -15.59 -10.17
N ALA A 48 -9.87 -15.38 -10.96
CA ALA A 48 -10.09 -16.09 -12.21
C ALA A 48 -9.01 -15.78 -13.26
N LEU A 49 -8.60 -14.51 -13.35
CA LEU A 49 -7.53 -14.09 -14.24
C LEU A 49 -6.19 -14.72 -13.86
N LEU A 50 -5.85 -14.72 -12.57
CA LEU A 50 -4.63 -15.35 -12.06
C LEU A 50 -4.60 -16.87 -12.25
N SER A 51 -5.75 -17.54 -12.26
CA SER A 51 -5.84 -18.98 -12.55
C SER A 51 -5.26 -19.36 -13.92
N ASN A 52 -5.17 -18.41 -14.87
CA ASN A 52 -4.52 -18.62 -16.16
C ASN A 52 -2.97 -18.66 -16.08
N TYR A 53 -2.39 -18.28 -14.94
CA TYR A 53 -0.94 -18.18 -14.72
C TYR A 53 -0.50 -19.04 -13.53
N PRO A 54 -0.59 -20.37 -13.61
CA PRO A 54 -0.31 -21.27 -12.48
C PRO A 54 1.13 -21.16 -11.97
N LYS A 55 2.09 -20.89 -12.86
CA LYS A 55 3.50 -20.69 -12.49
C LYS A 55 3.63 -19.52 -11.51
N ILE A 56 3.01 -18.37 -11.82
CA ILE A 56 3.00 -17.18 -10.94
C ILE A 56 2.37 -17.51 -9.59
N ILE A 57 1.22 -18.20 -9.57
CA ILE A 57 0.55 -18.58 -8.32
C ILE A 57 1.46 -19.45 -7.43
N SER A 58 2.23 -20.36 -8.04
CA SER A 58 3.11 -21.28 -7.29
C SER A 58 4.40 -20.64 -6.78
N THR A 59 4.90 -19.60 -7.45
CA THR A 59 6.22 -19.00 -7.16
C THR A 59 6.13 -17.66 -6.44
N SER A 60 5.12 -16.84 -6.75
CA SER A 60 5.00 -15.46 -6.29
C SER A 60 4.04 -15.34 -5.10
N GLN A 61 4.42 -14.56 -4.10
CA GLN A 61 3.51 -14.15 -3.02
C GLN A 61 2.68 -12.94 -3.44
N PHE A 62 1.43 -12.86 -3.00
CA PHE A 62 0.58 -11.70 -3.26
C PHE A 62 0.24 -10.99 -1.95
N VAL A 63 0.70 -9.76 -1.77
CA VAL A 63 0.45 -8.94 -0.58
C VAL A 63 -0.54 -7.84 -0.92
N PHE A 64 -1.67 -7.79 -0.21
CA PHE A 64 -2.71 -6.78 -0.43
C PHE A 64 -2.76 -5.81 0.76
N VAL A 65 -2.42 -4.55 0.50
CA VAL A 65 -2.42 -3.46 1.50
C VAL A 65 -3.67 -2.60 1.30
N PRO A 66 -4.56 -2.46 2.30
CA PRO A 66 -5.82 -1.74 2.14
C PRO A 66 -5.61 -0.23 1.97
N GLY A 67 -6.34 0.37 1.03
CA GLY A 67 -6.41 1.80 0.79
C GLY A 67 -7.47 2.52 1.64
N PRO A 68 -7.42 3.86 1.74
CA PRO A 68 -8.31 4.64 2.60
C PRO A 68 -9.78 4.58 2.17
N ASN A 69 -10.06 4.23 0.92
CA ASN A 69 -11.42 4.13 0.38
C ASN A 69 -11.94 2.67 0.26
N ASP A 70 -11.19 1.69 0.77
CA ASP A 70 -11.61 0.29 0.74
C ASP A 70 -12.65 -0.01 1.84
N PRO A 71 -13.59 -0.95 1.60
CA PRO A 71 -14.65 -1.25 2.54
C PRO A 71 -14.14 -1.97 3.79
N GLY A 72 -14.90 -1.81 4.87
CA GLY A 72 -14.72 -2.57 6.12
C GLY A 72 -14.10 -1.78 7.27
N HIS A 73 -13.54 -0.58 7.03
CA HIS A 73 -12.78 0.14 8.06
C HIS A 73 -13.01 1.64 8.03
N SER A 74 -12.73 2.28 9.16
CA SER A 74 -12.64 3.73 9.27
C SER A 74 -11.36 4.25 8.59
N THR A 75 -11.31 5.56 8.34
CA THR A 75 -10.11 6.23 7.82
C THR A 75 -9.04 6.48 8.90
N ILE A 76 -9.04 5.68 9.97
CA ILE A 76 -8.16 5.82 11.15
C ILE A 76 -7.01 4.81 11.02
N LEU A 77 -5.78 5.24 11.30
CA LEU A 77 -4.59 4.39 11.24
C LEU A 77 -4.23 3.78 12.61
N PRO A 78 -3.56 2.62 12.66
CA PRO A 78 -3.41 1.64 11.58
C PRO A 78 -4.76 1.04 11.16
N ARG A 79 -4.94 0.81 9.85
CA ARG A 79 -6.14 0.19 9.28
C ARG A 79 -6.00 -1.33 9.29
N PRO A 80 -7.01 -2.08 9.75
CA PRO A 80 -6.96 -3.53 9.74
C PRO A 80 -7.17 -4.10 8.32
N THR A 81 -7.00 -5.41 8.21
CA THR A 81 -7.06 -6.15 6.94
C THR A 81 -8.47 -6.18 6.37
N ILE A 82 -8.62 -6.22 5.04
CA ILE A 82 -9.92 -6.44 4.38
C ILE A 82 -10.61 -7.70 4.92
N PRO A 83 -11.89 -7.63 5.34
CA PRO A 83 -12.58 -8.77 5.95
C PRO A 83 -12.55 -10.05 5.11
N ASN A 84 -12.41 -11.20 5.78
CA ASN A 84 -12.35 -12.50 5.12
C ASN A 84 -13.59 -12.81 4.28
N SER A 85 -14.78 -12.33 4.66
CA SER A 85 -16.02 -12.50 3.89
C SER A 85 -15.96 -11.97 2.45
N ILE A 86 -15.07 -10.99 2.21
CA ILE A 86 -14.80 -10.40 0.90
C ILE A 86 -13.68 -11.17 0.17
N THR A 87 -12.65 -11.61 0.90
CA THR A 87 -11.40 -12.13 0.31
C THR A 87 -11.34 -13.66 0.20
N GLU A 88 -12.23 -14.39 0.87
CA GLU A 88 -12.21 -15.86 0.95
C GLU A 88 -12.16 -16.55 -0.42
N ALA A 89 -13.02 -16.12 -1.35
CA ALA A 89 -13.08 -16.71 -2.70
C ALA A 89 -11.77 -16.53 -3.48
N PHE A 90 -11.08 -15.41 -3.27
CA PHE A 90 -9.79 -15.14 -3.89
C PHE A 90 -8.67 -15.96 -3.26
N ARG A 91 -8.62 -16.02 -1.91
CA ARG A 91 -7.63 -16.83 -1.17
C ARG A 91 -7.72 -18.32 -1.53
N LYS A 92 -8.92 -18.83 -1.83
CA LYS A 92 -9.09 -20.22 -2.32
C LYS A 92 -8.43 -20.46 -3.68
N LYS A 93 -8.40 -19.46 -4.56
CA LYS A 93 -7.75 -19.56 -5.88
C LYS A 93 -6.25 -19.26 -5.83
N VAL A 94 -5.85 -18.37 -4.92
CA VAL A 94 -4.46 -17.92 -4.76
C VAL A 94 -4.06 -18.14 -3.29
N PRO A 95 -3.59 -19.35 -2.93
CA PRO A 95 -3.29 -19.69 -1.54
C PRO A 95 -2.13 -18.86 -0.94
N GLY A 96 -1.20 -18.38 -1.77
CA GLY A 96 -0.12 -17.47 -1.37
C GLY A 96 -0.54 -16.00 -1.19
N ALA A 97 -1.85 -15.71 -1.14
CA ALA A 97 -2.35 -14.35 -0.96
C ALA A 97 -2.48 -13.96 0.52
N VAL A 98 -1.77 -12.90 0.91
CA VAL A 98 -1.78 -12.31 2.24
C VAL A 98 -2.43 -10.93 2.18
N PHE A 99 -3.58 -10.78 2.83
CA PHE A 99 -4.19 -9.46 3.07
C PHE A 99 -3.70 -8.95 4.42
N THR A 100 -3.09 -7.77 4.41
CA THR A 100 -2.38 -7.20 5.57
C THR A 100 -3.04 -5.91 6.04
N SER A 101 -2.54 -5.34 7.14
CA SER A 101 -2.92 -4.02 7.64
C SER A 101 -2.32 -2.91 6.78
N ASN A 102 -2.70 -1.67 7.06
CA ASN A 102 -2.02 -0.50 6.51
C ASN A 102 -1.70 0.51 7.63
N PRO A 103 -0.42 0.83 7.89
CA PRO A 103 0.77 0.31 7.20
C PRO A 103 1.02 -1.18 7.46
N CYS A 104 1.95 -1.76 6.70
CA CYS A 104 2.53 -3.07 7.00
C CYS A 104 4.05 -3.07 6.80
N ARG A 105 4.71 -4.04 7.43
CA ARG A 105 6.16 -4.24 7.33
C ARG A 105 6.41 -5.62 6.70
N ILE A 106 7.32 -5.67 5.74
CA ILE A 106 7.75 -6.88 5.06
C ILE A 106 9.23 -7.01 5.32
N GLN A 107 9.63 -8.10 5.97
CA GLN A 107 11.03 -8.46 6.11
C GLN A 107 11.42 -9.34 4.92
N TYR A 108 12.47 -8.96 4.20
CA TYR A 108 13.06 -9.77 3.15
C TYR A 108 14.56 -9.98 3.43
N CYS A 109 14.91 -11.17 3.89
CA CYS A 109 16.26 -11.49 4.36
C CYS A 109 16.70 -10.50 5.47
N THR A 110 17.71 -9.67 5.19
CA THR A 110 18.22 -8.66 6.13
C THR A 110 17.57 -7.29 5.95
N GLN A 111 16.67 -7.13 4.97
CA GLN A 111 16.08 -5.84 4.61
C GLN A 111 14.67 -5.70 5.18
N GLU A 112 14.38 -4.50 5.68
CA GLU A 112 13.05 -4.10 6.12
C GLU A 112 12.37 -3.18 5.10
N ILE A 113 11.18 -3.58 4.65
CA ILE A 113 10.36 -2.84 3.70
C ILE A 113 9.07 -2.41 4.40
N VAL A 114 8.85 -1.11 4.52
CA VAL A 114 7.61 -0.56 5.05
C VAL A 114 6.71 -0.15 3.90
N VAL A 115 5.47 -0.65 3.87
CA VAL A 115 4.47 -0.27 2.87
C VAL A 115 3.37 0.53 3.55
N PHE A 116 3.11 1.72 3.01
CA PHE A 116 2.13 2.63 3.55
C PHE A 116 1.29 3.21 2.42
N ARG A 117 -0.01 2.87 2.42
CA ARG A 117 -0.96 3.35 1.42
C ARG A 117 -1.78 4.51 1.97
N GLU A 118 -1.37 5.74 1.73
CA GLU A 118 -2.09 6.94 2.14
C GLU A 118 -1.76 8.11 1.20
N ASP A 119 -2.68 9.05 1.03
CA ASP A 119 -2.42 10.26 0.23
C ASP A 119 -1.68 11.31 1.10
N ILE A 120 -0.54 10.90 1.66
CA ILE A 120 0.20 11.60 2.71
C ILE A 120 0.92 12.85 2.21
N VAL A 121 1.48 12.84 1.00
CA VAL A 121 2.18 13.98 0.41
C VAL A 121 1.22 15.16 0.30
N THR A 122 0.01 14.91 -0.21
CA THR A 122 -1.02 15.94 -0.33
C THR A 122 -1.46 16.47 1.04
N LYS A 123 -1.60 15.59 2.04
CA LYS A 123 -1.94 16.01 3.42
C LYS A 123 -0.85 16.85 4.05
N MET A 124 0.42 16.50 3.85
CA MET A 124 1.56 17.28 4.34
C MET A 124 1.60 18.66 3.66
N CYS A 125 1.49 18.72 2.34
CA CYS A 125 1.49 19.98 1.59
C CYS A 125 0.37 20.94 2.05
N ARG A 126 -0.82 20.45 2.37
CA ARG A 126 -1.94 21.27 2.88
C ARG A 126 -1.71 21.83 4.29
N ASN A 127 -0.84 21.19 5.07
CA ASN A 127 -0.53 21.55 6.45
C ASN A 127 0.90 22.08 6.61
N CYS A 128 1.59 22.36 5.49
CA CYS A 128 2.92 22.95 5.52
C CYS A 128 2.86 24.38 6.04
N VAL A 129 3.76 24.72 6.96
CA VAL A 129 3.94 26.10 7.45
C VAL A 129 4.42 27.03 6.33
N LYS A 130 5.31 26.52 5.48
CA LYS A 130 5.87 27.23 4.33
C LYS A 130 6.13 26.25 3.19
N PHE A 131 5.86 26.69 1.97
CA PHE A 131 6.22 25.90 0.79
C PHE A 131 7.74 25.81 0.61
N PRO A 132 8.27 24.66 0.17
CA PRO A 132 9.69 24.55 -0.17
C PRO A 132 10.07 25.50 -1.29
N ALA A 133 11.20 26.20 -1.16
CA ALA A 133 11.66 27.18 -2.15
C ALA A 133 12.03 26.52 -3.49
N ASP A 134 12.58 25.30 -3.43
CA ASP A 134 13.15 24.59 -4.58
C ASP A 134 12.09 23.81 -5.40
N GLY A 135 10.82 23.79 -4.95
CA GLY A 135 9.74 23.04 -5.59
C GLY A 135 9.89 21.50 -5.56
N ASN A 136 11.01 20.95 -5.08
CA ASN A 136 11.28 19.52 -5.02
C ASN A 136 10.57 18.84 -3.83
N VAL A 137 9.25 18.68 -3.96
CA VAL A 137 8.40 18.06 -2.94
C VAL A 137 8.89 16.66 -2.52
N PRO A 138 9.24 15.73 -3.42
CA PRO A 138 9.68 14.38 -3.04
C PRO A 138 10.89 14.35 -2.11
N THR A 139 11.88 15.21 -2.35
CA THR A 139 13.10 15.25 -1.54
C THR A 139 12.84 15.82 -0.15
N HIS A 140 12.01 16.88 -0.06
CA HIS A 140 11.60 17.43 1.22
C HIS A 140 10.71 16.46 2.00
N PHE A 141 9.80 15.78 1.32
CA PHE A 141 8.96 14.74 1.90
C PHE A 141 9.79 13.61 2.49
N ALA A 142 10.73 13.07 1.73
CA ALA A 142 11.68 12.04 2.17
C ALA A 142 12.44 12.46 3.44
N LYS A 143 13.03 13.66 3.42
CA LYS A 143 13.73 14.22 4.59
C LYS A 143 12.82 14.37 5.79
N SER A 144 11.56 14.77 5.59
CA SER A 144 10.59 14.98 6.65
C SER A 144 10.20 13.66 7.33
N LEU A 145 9.90 12.63 6.54
CA LEU A 145 9.58 11.29 7.08
C LEU A 145 10.72 10.70 7.91
N ILE A 146 11.95 10.79 7.38
CA ILE A 146 13.13 10.25 8.06
C ILE A 146 13.43 11.03 9.34
N SER A 147 13.40 12.37 9.26
CA SER A 147 13.73 13.21 10.41
C SER A 147 12.70 13.10 11.54
N GLN A 148 11.43 12.92 11.20
CA GLN A 148 10.36 12.71 12.18
C GLN A 148 10.25 11.25 12.64
N ALA A 149 10.93 10.32 11.97
CA ALA A 149 10.88 8.88 12.24
C ALA A 149 9.44 8.35 12.40
N HIS A 150 8.50 8.89 11.63
CA HIS A 150 7.08 8.56 11.68
C HIS A 150 6.45 8.66 10.29
N LEU A 151 5.61 7.67 9.93
CA LEU A 151 4.92 7.63 8.64
C LEU A 151 3.91 8.78 8.46
N CYS A 152 3.36 9.28 9.56
CA CYS A 152 2.35 10.33 9.55
C CYS A 152 2.67 11.41 10.59
N PRO A 153 3.61 12.34 10.29
CA PRO A 153 3.98 13.42 11.20
C PRO A 153 2.97 14.58 11.08
N LEU A 154 1.69 14.29 11.32
CA LEU A 154 0.58 15.22 11.16
C LEU A 154 -0.34 15.18 12.40
N PRO A 155 -1.05 16.28 12.70
CA PRO A 155 -2.01 16.29 13.79
C PRO A 155 -3.15 15.29 13.59
N LEU A 156 -3.72 14.79 14.70
CA LEU A 156 -4.79 13.80 14.71
C LEU A 156 -6.07 14.23 13.95
N HIS A 157 -6.34 15.53 13.87
CA HIS A 157 -7.50 16.04 13.12
C HIS A 157 -7.32 15.95 11.59
N VAL A 158 -6.07 15.88 11.11
CA VAL A 158 -5.73 15.68 9.69
C VAL A 158 -5.60 14.20 9.37
N SER A 159 -4.92 13.47 10.26
CA SER A 159 -4.65 12.04 10.14
C SER A 159 -4.97 11.34 11.45
N PRO A 160 -6.21 10.84 11.61
CA PRO A 160 -6.61 10.13 12.81
C PRO A 160 -5.79 8.86 13.01
N ILE A 161 -5.26 8.70 14.22
CA ILE A 161 -4.50 7.52 14.64
C ILE A 161 -5.10 7.00 15.94
N TYR A 162 -5.25 5.69 16.07
CA TYR A 162 -5.59 5.05 17.35
C TYR A 162 -4.44 5.27 18.33
N TRP A 163 -4.67 6.02 19.41
CA TRP A 163 -3.61 6.43 20.34
C TRP A 163 -2.77 5.28 20.87
N ALA A 164 -3.40 4.13 21.17
CA ALA A 164 -2.73 2.94 21.66
C ALA A 164 -1.84 2.24 20.59
N TYR A 165 -2.05 2.50 19.31
CA TYR A 165 -1.39 1.85 18.18
C TYR A 165 -0.51 2.80 17.34
N ASP A 166 -0.18 3.98 17.87
CA ASP A 166 0.71 4.95 17.23
C ASP A 166 2.12 4.38 16.97
N ASN A 167 2.57 3.47 17.84
CA ASN A 167 3.82 2.75 17.67
C ASN A 167 3.91 1.98 16.32
N GLY A 168 2.78 1.57 15.73
CA GLY A 168 2.74 0.88 14.44
C GLY A 168 3.13 1.77 13.24
N LEU A 169 3.13 3.10 13.40
CA LEU A 169 3.49 4.05 12.36
C LEU A 169 4.93 4.59 12.47
N ARG A 170 5.68 4.16 13.49
CA ARG A 170 7.07 4.59 13.70
C ARG A 170 7.98 4.04 12.60
N LEU A 171 9.01 4.80 12.25
CA LEU A 171 10.09 4.46 11.33
C LEU A 171 11.44 4.38 12.05
N TYR A 172 11.43 4.14 13.36
CA TYR A 172 12.63 3.92 14.15
C TYR A 172 12.65 2.47 14.68
N PRO A 173 13.69 1.67 14.41
CA PRO A 173 14.86 1.97 13.56
C PRO A 173 14.47 2.22 12.09
N LEU A 174 15.35 2.90 11.36
CA LEU A 174 15.09 3.29 9.97
C LEU A 174 15.08 2.04 9.06
N PRO A 175 14.01 1.81 8.28
CA PRO A 175 13.95 0.69 7.34
C PRO A 175 14.79 0.97 6.08
N ASP A 176 15.15 -0.08 5.36
CA ASP A 176 15.90 0.03 4.10
C ASP A 176 15.04 0.65 2.98
N VAL A 177 13.76 0.27 2.92
CA VAL A 177 12.83 0.74 1.87
C VAL A 177 11.50 1.17 2.46
N ILE A 178 10.99 2.32 2.04
CA ILE A 178 9.67 2.83 2.39
C ILE A 178 8.89 3.03 1.09
N ILE A 179 7.83 2.25 0.91
CA ILE A 179 6.90 2.36 -0.21
C ILE A 179 5.72 3.21 0.25
N THR A 180 5.73 4.49 -0.11
CA THR A 180 4.60 5.39 0.08
C THR A 180 3.74 5.32 -1.16
N ALA A 181 2.73 4.44 -1.17
CA ALA A 181 1.78 4.33 -2.28
C ALA A 181 0.80 5.52 -2.24
N ASP A 182 1.21 6.68 -2.71
CA ASP A 182 0.39 7.88 -2.77
C ASP A 182 -0.28 7.99 -4.15
N LYS A 183 -1.29 8.85 -4.29
CA LYS A 183 -1.80 9.31 -5.58
C LYS A 183 -0.90 10.36 -6.24
N PHE A 184 0.04 10.95 -5.49
CA PHE A 184 1.04 11.87 -6.02
C PHE A 184 1.86 11.22 -7.16
N ASP A 185 2.55 12.04 -7.95
CA ASP A 185 3.35 11.54 -9.07
C ASP A 185 4.41 10.53 -8.60
N PRO A 186 4.69 9.48 -9.39
CA PRO A 186 5.69 8.48 -9.03
C PRO A 186 7.06 9.11 -8.83
N PHE A 187 7.76 8.72 -7.77
CA PHE A 187 9.12 9.18 -7.50
C PHE A 187 9.94 8.12 -6.78
N THR A 188 11.25 8.26 -6.87
CA THR A 188 12.20 7.45 -6.12
C THR A 188 13.29 8.37 -5.60
N THR A 189 13.46 8.38 -4.28
CA THR A 189 14.42 9.26 -3.61
C THR A 189 15.15 8.46 -2.54
N THR A 190 16.47 8.61 -2.46
CA THR A 190 17.28 8.03 -1.40
C THR A 190 17.70 9.10 -0.41
N ALA A 191 17.59 8.80 0.89
CA ALA A 191 18.01 9.70 1.96
C ALA A 191 18.47 8.90 3.18
N VAL A 192 19.63 9.27 3.75
CA VAL A 192 20.21 8.66 4.97
C VAL A 192 20.18 7.11 4.94
N SER A 193 20.48 6.54 3.77
CA SER A 193 20.49 5.08 3.51
C SER A 193 19.12 4.39 3.36
N ALA A 194 18.00 5.09 3.54
CA ALA A 194 16.66 4.58 3.22
C ALA A 194 16.23 5.00 1.80
N THR A 195 15.60 4.08 1.07
CA THR A 195 15.02 4.34 -0.24
C THR A 195 13.52 4.56 -0.11
N ILE A 196 13.03 5.72 -0.50
CA ILE A 196 11.62 6.07 -0.47
C ILE A 196 11.09 6.05 -1.89
N VAL A 197 10.04 5.26 -2.11
CA VAL A 197 9.44 5.02 -3.43
C VAL A 197 7.95 5.32 -3.37
N ASN A 198 7.48 6.07 -4.35
CA ASN A 198 6.07 6.18 -4.70
C ASN A 198 5.89 5.57 -6.10
N PRO A 199 5.17 4.44 -6.22
CA PRO A 199 4.94 3.77 -7.51
C PRO A 199 3.97 4.53 -8.43
#